data_AF-A0A966TLN2-F1
#
_entry.id   AF-A0A966TLN2-F1
#
_cell.length_a   1.000
_cell.length_b   1.000
_cell.length_c   1.000
_cell.angle_alpha   90.00
_cell.angle_beta   90.00
_cell.angle_gamma   90.00
#
_symmetry.space_group_name_H-M   'P 1'
#
loop_
_entity.id
_entity.type
_entity.pdbx_description
1 polymer ?
#
loop_
_entity_poly.entity_id
_entity_poly.type
_entity_poly.pdbx_seq_one_letter_code
_entity_poly.pdbx_strand_id
1 'polypeptide(L)'
;MNREMLMLVDAISREKNVERDLVFGAVESALAQATKKLYQGDVDIRVAMDRDTGEYETFRRWLVVPDEAGLQNPDAEEMLMDAKERLSDVEEGEYIEESVESLPIGRIGAMAAKQVILQKIRDAEREMLLSDFLARGDKIFVGSVKRMDKGDIIVESGRVEGRLRRSEMIPKENLRNADRVRAMIMEVDTTLRGAPIILSRSAPEFMIELFRQEVPEIEQGLLEIKSCARDPGSRAKIAVVSHDKRVDPIGTCVGVRGTRVNAVTNELAGERVDIVLWSEDPAQFVIGA
;
A
#
# COMPACT_ATOMS: atom_id res chain seq x y z
N MET A 1 -23.02 33.74 5.69
CA MET A 1 -23.52 32.39 6.04
C MET A 1 -23.76 31.57 4.78
N ASN A 2 -22.87 30.62 4.48
CA ASN A 2 -23.00 29.73 3.32
C ASN A 2 -23.56 28.36 3.75
N ARG A 3 -24.84 28.33 4.16
CA ARG A 3 -25.50 27.13 4.71
C ARG A 3 -25.58 25.95 3.73
N GLU A 4 -25.51 26.22 2.43
CA GLU A 4 -25.54 25.18 1.40
C GLU A 4 -24.32 24.28 1.46
N MET A 5 -23.14 24.84 1.76
CA MET A 5 -21.90 24.07 1.87
C MET A 5 -21.91 23.15 3.09
N LEU A 6 -22.36 23.65 4.25
CA LEU A 6 -22.48 22.82 5.45
C LEU A 6 -23.46 21.66 5.26
N MET A 7 -24.60 21.90 4.60
CA MET A 7 -25.56 20.84 4.28
C MET A 7 -24.97 19.80 3.30
N LEU A 8 -24.15 20.23 2.34
CA LEU A 8 -23.46 19.33 1.42
C LEU A 8 -22.44 18.45 2.14
N VAL A 9 -21.62 19.05 3.01
CA VAL A 9 -20.65 18.33 3.85
C VAL A 9 -21.35 17.30 4.72
N ASP A 10 -22.46 17.68 5.37
CA ASP A 10 -23.27 16.81 6.22
C ASP A 10 -23.90 15.65 5.45
N ALA A 11 -24.45 15.92 4.26
CA ALA A 11 -25.03 14.90 3.42
C ALA A 11 -23.99 13.86 2.99
N ILE A 12 -22.80 14.30 2.58
CA ILE A 12 -21.71 13.41 2.15
C ILE A 12 -21.16 12.59 3.31
N SER A 13 -20.92 13.24 4.46
CA SER A 13 -20.45 12.58 5.69
C SER A 13 -21.41 11.46 6.11
N ARG A 14 -22.73 11.72 6.08
CA ARG A 14 -23.76 10.70 6.40
C ARG A 14 -23.87 9.59 5.35
N GLU A 15 -23.81 9.93 4.06
CA GLU A 15 -23.97 8.93 2.99
C GLU A 15 -22.79 7.96 2.93
N LYS A 16 -21.56 8.45 3.19
CA LYS A 16 -20.34 7.64 3.12
C LYS A 16 -19.84 7.16 4.49
N ASN A 17 -20.47 7.58 5.58
CA ASN A 17 -20.05 7.26 6.95
C ASN A 17 -18.60 7.67 7.22
N VAL A 18 -18.26 8.91 6.89
CA VAL A 18 -16.91 9.49 6.97
C VAL A 18 -16.93 10.69 7.92
N GLU A 19 -15.85 10.90 8.66
CA GLU A 19 -15.70 12.07 9.54
C GLU A 19 -15.81 13.40 8.77
N ARG A 20 -16.53 14.36 9.37
CA ARG A 20 -16.75 15.68 8.77
C ARG A 20 -15.44 16.39 8.41
N ASP A 21 -14.44 16.27 9.26
CA ASP A 21 -13.13 16.91 9.09
C ASP A 21 -12.44 16.48 7.80
N LEU A 22 -12.53 15.20 7.45
CA LEU A 22 -11.98 14.71 6.19
C LEU A 22 -12.74 15.29 4.98
N VAL A 23 -14.06 15.44 5.11
CA VAL A 23 -14.88 16.04 4.05
C VAL A 23 -14.55 17.53 3.88
N PHE A 24 -14.38 18.28 4.96
CA PHE A 24 -13.92 19.67 4.92
C PHE A 24 -12.57 19.81 4.22
N GLY A 25 -11.57 19.04 4.64
CA GLY A 25 -10.25 19.08 4.00
C GLY A 25 -10.27 18.68 2.52
N ALA A 26 -11.18 17.78 2.14
CA ALA A 26 -11.36 17.41 0.74
C ALA A 26 -12.03 18.53 -0.09
N VAL A 27 -12.98 19.26 0.49
CA VAL A 27 -13.61 20.44 -0.13
C VAL A 27 -12.58 21.55 -0.31
N GLU A 28 -11.81 21.87 0.73
CA GLU A 28 -10.73 22.87 0.70
C GLU A 28 -9.72 22.56 -0.40
N SER A 29 -9.24 21.31 -0.47
CA SER A 29 -8.31 20.86 -1.51
C SER A 29 -8.90 20.99 -2.92
N ALA A 30 -10.20 20.72 -3.07
CA ALA A 30 -10.86 20.85 -4.35
C ALA A 30 -11.03 22.29 -4.81
N LEU A 31 -11.38 23.19 -3.88
CA LEU A 31 -11.47 24.62 -4.13
C LEU A 31 -10.10 25.19 -4.48
N ALA A 32 -9.05 24.79 -3.75
CA ALA A 32 -7.68 25.16 -4.06
C ALA A 32 -7.28 24.76 -5.49
N GLN A 33 -7.57 23.53 -5.91
CA GLN A 33 -7.29 23.07 -7.28
C GLN A 33 -8.11 23.81 -8.35
N ALA A 34 -9.36 24.15 -8.05
CA ALA A 34 -10.21 24.91 -8.97
C ALA A 34 -9.69 26.34 -9.15
N THR A 35 -9.31 27.00 -8.06
CA THR A 35 -8.73 28.35 -8.07
C THR A 35 -7.37 28.36 -8.75
N LYS A 36 -6.50 27.37 -8.48
CA LYS A 36 -5.18 27.24 -9.12
C LYS A 36 -5.25 27.26 -10.65
N LYS A 37 -6.28 26.66 -11.26
CA LYS A 37 -6.46 26.64 -12.73
C LYS A 37 -6.72 28.00 -13.38
N LEU A 38 -7.07 29.03 -12.58
CA LEU A 38 -7.36 30.37 -13.10
C LEU A 38 -6.11 31.25 -13.14
N TYR A 39 -5.09 30.90 -12.38
CA TYR A 39 -3.79 31.56 -12.42
C TYR A 39 -2.92 30.95 -13.52
N GLN A 40 -2.08 31.78 -14.13
CA GLN A 40 -1.02 31.31 -15.01
C GLN A 40 0.18 30.88 -14.16
N GLY A 41 0.83 29.78 -14.54
CA GLY A 41 1.97 29.24 -13.79
C GLY A 41 1.60 28.18 -12.77
N ASP A 42 2.60 27.68 -12.04
CA ASP A 42 2.43 26.60 -11.06
C ASP A 42 2.26 27.15 -9.65
N VAL A 43 1.27 28.05 -9.47
CA VAL A 43 0.99 28.69 -8.18
C VAL A 43 0.51 27.68 -7.12
N ASP A 44 0.79 27.96 -5.85
CA ASP A 44 0.27 27.20 -4.73
C ASP A 44 -0.88 27.96 -4.05
N ILE A 45 -2.02 27.28 -3.89
CA ILE A 45 -3.26 27.86 -3.36
C ILE A 45 -3.71 27.00 -2.17
N ARG A 46 -4.02 27.66 -1.06
CA ARG A 46 -4.64 27.05 0.12
C ARG A 46 -6.04 27.65 0.30
N VAL A 47 -7.00 26.82 0.65
CA VAL A 47 -8.34 27.26 1.05
C VAL A 47 -8.57 26.81 2.48
N ALA A 48 -9.08 27.70 3.32
CA ALA A 48 -9.48 27.39 4.68
C ALA A 48 -10.99 27.62 4.81
N MET A 49 -11.71 26.64 5.34
CA MET A 49 -13.15 26.71 5.54
C MET A 49 -13.48 26.70 7.03
N ASP A 50 -14.30 27.66 7.44
CA ASP A 50 -14.87 27.69 8.77
C ASP A 50 -15.97 26.62 8.91
N ARG A 51 -15.82 25.79 9.94
CA ARG A 51 -16.64 24.58 10.15
C ARG A 51 -18.06 24.89 10.63
N ASP A 52 -18.28 26.06 11.21
CA ASP A 52 -19.56 26.46 11.81
C ASP A 52 -20.38 27.33 10.86
N THR A 53 -19.72 28.16 10.06
CA THR A 53 -20.35 29.13 9.17
C THR A 53 -20.38 28.68 7.70
N GLY A 54 -19.47 27.77 7.32
CA GLY A 54 -19.28 27.31 5.94
C GLY A 54 -18.66 28.37 5.01
N GLU A 55 -18.19 29.47 5.58
CA GLU A 55 -17.45 30.50 4.84
C GLU A 55 -16.03 30.00 4.61
N TYR A 56 -15.46 30.35 3.46
CA TYR A 56 -14.11 29.94 3.12
C TYR A 56 -13.31 31.13 2.60
N GLU A 57 -12.04 31.13 2.97
CA GLU A 57 -11.05 32.10 2.53
C GLU A 57 -10.00 31.38 1.70
N THR A 58 -9.51 32.06 0.66
CA THR A 58 -8.53 31.51 -0.28
C THR A 58 -7.26 32.32 -0.17
N PHE A 59 -6.15 31.61 -0.05
CA PHE A 59 -4.82 32.18 0.12
C PHE A 59 -3.93 31.66 -0.99
N ARG A 60 -3.16 32.56 -1.62
CA ARG A 60 -1.99 32.16 -2.40
C ARG A 60 -0.82 32.03 -1.44
N ARG A 61 -0.05 30.96 -1.57
CA ARG A 61 1.10 30.70 -0.69
C ARG A 61 2.40 30.56 -1.45
N TRP A 62 3.48 31.02 -0.84
CA TRP A 62 4.85 30.87 -1.33
C TRP A 62 5.67 30.15 -0.28
N LEU A 63 6.39 29.11 -0.70
CA LEU A 63 7.33 28.40 0.15
C LEU A 63 8.62 29.21 0.26
N VAL A 64 9.05 29.47 1.49
CA VAL A 64 10.30 30.18 1.74
C VAL A 64 11.47 29.23 1.55
N VAL A 65 12.35 29.56 0.61
CA VAL A 65 13.52 28.74 0.25
C VAL A 65 14.82 29.46 0.59
N PRO A 66 15.92 28.71 0.86
CA PRO A 66 17.22 29.32 1.14
C PRO A 66 17.70 30.12 -0.08
N ASP A 67 18.31 31.29 0.16
CA ASP A 67 18.79 32.17 -0.92
C ASP A 67 19.81 31.46 -1.84
N GLU A 68 20.59 30.53 -1.29
CA GLU A 68 21.60 29.76 -2.01
C GLU A 68 21.02 28.67 -2.94
N ALA A 69 19.81 28.18 -2.66
CA ALA A 69 19.17 27.11 -3.42
C ALA A 69 18.58 27.60 -4.76
N GLY A 70 18.32 28.90 -4.87
CA GLY A 70 17.59 29.51 -5.97
C GLY A 70 16.13 29.07 -6.05
N LEU A 71 15.33 29.76 -6.88
CA LEU A 71 13.92 29.42 -7.10
C LEU A 71 13.80 28.30 -8.13
N GLN A 72 13.28 27.15 -7.71
CA GLN A 72 12.89 26.06 -8.61
C GLN A 72 11.51 26.33 -9.22
N ASN A 73 10.61 26.97 -8.44
CA ASN A 73 9.30 27.40 -8.90
C ASN A 73 9.04 28.89 -8.53
N PRO A 74 9.35 29.84 -9.43
CA PRO A 74 9.17 31.27 -9.17
C PRO A 74 7.72 31.68 -8.87
N ASP A 75 6.73 30.86 -9.24
CA ASP A 75 5.30 31.18 -9.03
C ASP A 75 4.79 30.77 -7.64
N ALA A 76 5.55 29.95 -6.90
CA ALA A 76 5.18 29.37 -5.60
C ALA A 76 6.32 29.31 -4.58
N GLU A 77 7.49 29.86 -4.87
CA GLU A 77 8.63 29.96 -3.96
C GLU A 77 9.07 31.42 -3.83
N GLU A 78 9.60 31.77 -2.65
CA GLU A 78 10.14 33.09 -2.35
C GLU A 78 11.46 32.92 -1.59
N MET A 79 12.46 33.75 -1.91
CA MET A 79 13.77 33.68 -1.26
C MET A 79 13.65 34.17 0.20
N LEU A 80 14.42 33.59 1.12
CA LEU A 80 14.40 33.96 2.54
C LEU A 80 14.64 35.47 2.75
N MET A 81 15.53 36.06 1.96
CA MET A 81 15.81 37.49 2.01
C MET A 81 14.55 38.32 1.72
N ASP A 82 13.85 38.01 0.62
CA ASP A 82 12.63 38.72 0.19
C ASP A 82 11.46 38.43 1.15
N ALA A 83 11.34 37.18 1.60
CA ALA A 83 10.35 36.72 2.56
C ALA A 83 10.44 37.50 3.88
N LYS A 84 11.66 37.76 4.37
CA LYS A 84 11.92 38.54 5.59
C LYS A 84 11.58 40.03 5.47
N GLU A 85 11.57 40.59 4.27
CA GLU A 85 11.10 41.97 4.05
C GLU A 85 9.58 42.08 4.26
N ARG A 86 8.84 41.02 3.93
CA ARG A 86 7.38 40.95 4.13
C ARG A 86 7.01 40.56 5.55
N LEU A 87 7.73 39.59 6.13
CA LEU A 87 7.45 39.03 7.45
C LEU A 87 8.76 38.74 8.19
N SER A 88 9.11 39.57 9.18
CA SER A 88 10.44 39.56 9.81
C SER A 88 10.82 38.25 10.50
N ASP A 89 9.82 37.48 10.93
CA ASP A 89 9.98 36.30 11.76
C ASP A 89 9.88 34.99 10.97
N VAL A 90 9.80 35.06 9.63
CA VAL A 90 9.66 33.88 8.77
C VAL A 90 10.95 33.08 8.65
N GLU A 91 10.84 31.77 8.76
CA GLU A 91 11.96 30.83 8.65
C GLU A 91 11.95 30.06 7.31
N GLU A 92 13.10 29.46 6.98
CA GLU A 92 13.19 28.58 5.80
C GLU A 92 12.25 27.38 5.96
N GLY A 93 11.52 27.06 4.89
CA GLY A 93 10.53 25.98 4.88
C GLY A 93 9.13 26.39 5.37
N GLU A 94 8.95 27.63 5.84
CA GLU A 94 7.63 28.18 6.13
C GLU A 94 6.91 28.69 4.87
N TYR A 95 5.62 29.02 5.01
CA TYR A 95 4.82 29.56 3.93
C TYR A 95 4.39 31.00 4.22
N ILE A 96 4.59 31.90 3.26
CA ILE A 96 3.96 33.21 3.25
C ILE A 96 2.62 33.08 2.56
N GLU A 97 1.56 33.56 3.19
CA GLU A 97 0.19 33.50 2.67
C GLU A 97 -0.35 34.91 2.37
N GLU A 98 -0.95 35.09 1.19
CA GLU A 98 -1.64 36.30 0.79
C GLU A 98 -3.09 35.99 0.44
N SER A 99 -4.02 36.71 1.07
CA SER A 99 -5.45 36.54 0.81
C SER A 99 -5.78 36.96 -0.63
N VAL A 100 -6.45 36.07 -1.36
CA VAL A 100 -6.94 36.32 -2.72
C VAL A 100 -8.47 36.26 -2.78
N GLU A 101 -9.05 36.84 -3.83
CA GLU A 101 -10.50 36.83 -3.99
C GLU A 101 -11.02 35.40 -4.11
N SER A 102 -11.90 35.03 -3.18
CA SER A 102 -12.52 33.71 -3.16
C SER A 102 -13.60 33.65 -4.23
N LEU A 103 -13.36 32.85 -5.27
CA LEU A 103 -14.30 32.75 -6.39
C LEU A 103 -15.60 32.08 -5.95
N PRO A 104 -16.77 32.59 -6.39
CA PRO A 104 -18.03 31.90 -6.18
C PRO A 104 -18.00 30.57 -6.93
N ILE A 105 -18.40 29.50 -6.24
CA ILE A 105 -18.48 28.17 -6.82
C ILE A 105 -19.56 28.19 -7.91
N GLY A 106 -19.14 28.35 -9.17
CA GLY A 106 -20.02 28.08 -10.31
C GLY A 106 -20.39 26.60 -10.38
N ARG A 107 -21.35 26.24 -11.24
CA ARG A 107 -21.79 24.83 -11.43
C ARG A 107 -20.62 23.86 -11.73
N ILE A 108 -19.60 24.33 -12.45
CA ILE A 108 -18.40 23.55 -12.81
C ILE A 108 -17.51 23.32 -11.58
N GLY A 109 -17.35 24.32 -10.72
CA GLY A 109 -16.61 24.20 -9.47
C GLY A 109 -17.26 23.21 -8.52
N ALA A 110 -18.60 23.20 -8.43
CA ALA A 110 -19.34 22.25 -7.61
C ALA A 110 -19.18 20.79 -8.09
N MET A 111 -19.18 20.55 -9.41
CA MET A 111 -18.96 19.21 -9.98
C MET A 111 -17.51 18.73 -9.76
N ALA A 112 -16.52 19.61 -9.96
CA ALA A 112 -15.12 19.30 -9.69
C ALA A 112 -14.87 19.04 -8.21
N ALA A 113 -15.47 19.85 -7.33
CA ALA A 113 -15.44 19.66 -5.89
C ALA A 113 -15.99 18.29 -5.48
N LYS A 114 -17.18 17.93 -5.99
CA LYS A 114 -17.76 16.60 -5.76
C LYS A 114 -16.81 15.47 -6.18
N GLN A 115 -16.13 15.60 -7.32
CA GLN A 115 -15.21 14.58 -7.80
C GLN A 115 -13.97 14.45 -6.91
N VAL A 116 -13.35 15.56 -6.51
CA VAL A 116 -12.20 15.56 -5.61
C VAL A 116 -12.57 15.04 -4.22
N ILE A 117 -13.75 15.41 -3.70
CA ILE A 117 -14.28 14.92 -2.43
C ILE A 117 -14.46 13.41 -2.48
N LEU A 118 -15.15 12.90 -3.51
CA LEU A 118 -15.34 11.45 -3.68
C LEU A 118 -14.01 10.71 -3.85
N GLN A 119 -13.01 11.32 -4.47
CA GLN A 119 -11.70 10.73 -4.62
C GLN A 119 -10.96 10.66 -3.27
N LYS A 120 -10.90 11.76 -2.52
CA LYS A 120 -10.28 11.83 -1.19
C LYS A 120 -10.90 10.87 -0.19
N ILE A 121 -12.24 10.76 -0.20
CA ILE A 121 -12.96 9.78 0.63
C ILE A 121 -12.51 8.36 0.27
N ARG A 122 -12.48 8.01 -1.03
CA ARG A 122 -12.03 6.67 -1.46
C ARG A 122 -10.57 6.39 -1.14
N ASP A 123 -9.71 7.41 -1.13
CA ASP A 123 -8.31 7.27 -0.77
C ASP A 123 -8.17 6.99 0.73
N ALA A 124 -8.86 7.73 1.58
CA ALA A 124 -8.88 7.50 3.03
C ALA A 124 -9.52 6.16 3.42
N GLU A 125 -10.63 5.77 2.78
CA GLU A 125 -11.23 4.44 2.97
C GLU A 125 -10.24 3.33 2.63
N ARG A 126 -9.47 3.49 1.53
CA ARG A 126 -8.45 2.51 1.12
C ARG A 126 -7.32 2.42 2.13
N GLU A 127 -6.85 3.55 2.64
CA GLU A 127 -5.79 3.60 3.64
C GLU A 127 -6.20 2.94 4.96
N MET A 128 -7.41 3.22 5.43
CA MET A 128 -7.98 2.58 6.62
C MET A 128 -8.10 1.06 6.43
N LEU A 129 -8.66 0.61 5.31
CA LEU A 129 -8.79 -0.82 5.00
C LEU A 129 -7.45 -1.52 4.89
N LEU A 130 -6.42 -0.85 4.35
CA LEU A 130 -5.06 -1.38 4.29
C LEU A 130 -4.46 -1.51 5.68
N SER A 131 -4.59 -0.48 6.52
CA SER A 131 -4.12 -0.49 7.90
C SER A 131 -4.74 -1.67 8.69
N ASP A 132 -6.07 -1.82 8.60
CA ASP A 132 -6.80 -2.93 9.23
C ASP A 132 -6.36 -4.30 8.70
N PHE A 133 -6.02 -4.38 7.41
CA PHE A 133 -5.49 -5.61 6.81
C PHE A 133 -4.12 -5.97 7.38
N LEU A 134 -3.20 -5.01 7.45
CA LEU A 134 -1.84 -5.22 7.93
C LEU A 134 -1.80 -5.48 9.43
N ALA A 135 -2.74 -4.92 10.20
CA ALA A 135 -2.87 -5.14 11.63
C ALA A 135 -3.13 -6.62 12.01
N ARG A 136 -3.63 -7.44 11.08
CA ARG A 136 -3.80 -8.88 11.32
C ARG A 136 -2.49 -9.67 11.37
N GLY A 137 -1.41 -9.13 10.79
CA GLY A 137 -0.11 -9.80 10.77
C GLY A 137 -0.04 -11.02 9.84
N ASP A 138 -1.02 -11.18 8.94
CA ASP A 138 -1.02 -12.25 7.93
C ASP A 138 0.16 -12.06 6.97
N LYS A 139 0.99 -13.10 6.78
CA LYS A 139 2.12 -13.08 5.83
C LYS A 139 1.72 -13.52 4.42
N ILE A 140 0.73 -14.40 4.32
CA ILE A 140 0.17 -14.86 3.05
C ILE A 140 -1.09 -14.09 2.76
N PHE A 141 -1.09 -13.37 1.64
CA PHE A 141 -2.28 -12.79 1.06
C PHE A 141 -3.14 -13.88 0.41
N VAL A 142 -4.39 -14.00 0.85
CA VAL A 142 -5.36 -14.95 0.29
C VAL A 142 -6.49 -14.19 -0.37
N GLY A 143 -6.70 -14.38 -1.68
CA GLY A 143 -7.72 -13.66 -2.43
C GLY A 143 -8.13 -14.37 -3.72
N SER A 144 -8.86 -13.65 -4.57
CA SER A 144 -9.22 -14.08 -5.93
C SER A 144 -8.70 -13.13 -6.98
N VAL A 145 -8.38 -13.63 -8.17
CA VAL A 145 -7.96 -12.78 -9.27
C VAL A 145 -9.12 -11.90 -9.73
N LYS A 146 -8.99 -10.60 -9.56
CA LYS A 146 -9.99 -9.63 -10.00
C LYS A 146 -9.85 -9.29 -11.48
N ARG A 147 -8.61 -9.00 -11.91
CA ARG A 147 -8.28 -8.61 -13.28
C ARG A 147 -6.80 -8.80 -13.58
N MET A 148 -6.47 -8.83 -14.87
CA MET A 148 -5.10 -8.80 -15.37
C MET A 148 -4.82 -7.44 -16.00
N ASP A 149 -3.68 -6.83 -15.67
CA ASP A 149 -3.28 -5.52 -16.16
C ASP A 149 -1.88 -5.60 -16.77
N LYS A 150 -1.79 -5.48 -18.11
CA LYS A 150 -0.51 -5.50 -18.88
C LYS A 150 0.45 -6.65 -18.52
N GLY A 151 -0.07 -7.78 -18.03
CA GLY A 151 0.71 -8.95 -17.63
C GLY A 151 0.85 -9.14 -16.12
N ASP A 152 0.56 -8.12 -15.32
CA ASP A 152 0.43 -8.23 -13.87
C ASP A 152 -0.98 -8.70 -13.50
N ILE A 153 -1.09 -9.33 -12.33
CA ILE A 153 -2.35 -9.86 -11.81
C ILE A 153 -2.74 -9.06 -10.59
N ILE A 154 -3.97 -8.54 -10.59
CA ILE A 154 -4.56 -7.90 -9.42
C ILE A 154 -5.43 -8.91 -8.69
N VAL A 155 -5.04 -9.22 -7.46
CA VAL A 155 -5.72 -10.14 -6.56
C VAL A 155 -6.49 -9.33 -5.53
N GLU A 156 -7.75 -9.67 -5.28
CA GLU A 156 -8.61 -9.01 -4.32
C GLU A 156 -8.89 -9.93 -3.13
N SER A 157 -8.74 -9.38 -1.92
CA SER A 157 -9.16 -10.01 -0.67
C SER A 157 -10.13 -9.09 0.05
N GLY A 158 -11.43 -9.39 -0.08
CA GLY A 158 -12.49 -8.54 0.43
C GLY A 158 -12.54 -7.19 -0.30
N ARG A 159 -11.95 -6.15 0.29
CA ARG A 159 -11.86 -4.79 -0.29
C ARG A 159 -10.43 -4.30 -0.52
N VAL A 160 -9.43 -5.13 -0.20
CA VAL A 160 -8.01 -4.80 -0.37
C VAL A 160 -7.51 -5.47 -1.64
N GLU A 161 -6.77 -4.73 -2.46
CA GLU A 161 -6.15 -5.23 -3.69
C GLU A 161 -4.64 -5.41 -3.47
N GLY A 162 -4.11 -6.54 -3.93
CA GLY A 162 -2.69 -6.80 -4.07
C GLY A 162 -2.30 -7.01 -5.52
N ARG A 163 -1.06 -6.66 -5.87
CA ARG A 163 -0.50 -6.80 -7.21
C ARG A 163 0.56 -7.90 -7.21
N LEU A 164 0.31 -8.94 -7.99
CA LEU A 164 1.28 -9.97 -8.32
C LEU A 164 1.91 -9.64 -9.67
N ARG A 165 3.19 -9.26 -9.67
CA ARG A 165 3.92 -8.93 -10.90
C ARG A 165 4.23 -10.19 -11.69
N ARG A 166 4.32 -10.09 -13.01
CA ARG A 166 4.68 -11.23 -13.86
C ARG A 166 6.02 -11.89 -13.49
N SER A 167 7.01 -11.10 -13.05
CA SER A 167 8.31 -11.60 -12.59
C SER A 167 8.22 -12.40 -11.29
N GLU A 168 7.19 -12.13 -10.49
CA GLU A 168 6.97 -12.73 -9.18
C GLU A 168 5.98 -13.91 -9.23
N MET A 169 5.54 -14.30 -10.43
CA MET A 169 4.70 -15.47 -10.66
C MET A 169 5.53 -16.74 -10.77
N ILE A 170 4.93 -17.88 -10.46
CA ILE A 170 5.53 -19.18 -10.75
C ILE A 170 5.53 -19.37 -12.28
N PRO A 171 6.68 -19.69 -12.91
CA PRO A 171 6.73 -19.95 -14.34
C PRO A 171 5.73 -21.02 -14.79
N LYS A 172 5.05 -20.78 -15.91
CA LYS A 172 4.02 -21.67 -16.52
C LYS A 172 2.74 -21.85 -15.69
N GLU A 173 2.62 -21.16 -14.57
CA GLU A 173 1.35 -21.06 -13.86
C GLU A 173 0.33 -20.28 -14.69
N ASN A 174 -0.89 -20.79 -14.78
CA ASN A 174 -1.96 -20.19 -15.57
C ASN A 174 -3.11 -19.74 -14.67
N LEU A 175 -3.01 -18.54 -14.14
CA LEU A 175 -4.04 -17.90 -13.32
C LEU A 175 -5.05 -17.18 -14.22
N ARG A 176 -6.34 -17.43 -13.99
CA ARG A 176 -7.46 -16.79 -14.68
C ARG A 176 -8.25 -15.90 -13.74
N ASN A 177 -9.07 -15.04 -14.31
CA ASN A 177 -10.00 -14.23 -13.54
C ASN A 177 -10.90 -15.15 -12.69
N ALA A 178 -11.17 -14.71 -11.45
CA ALA A 178 -11.89 -15.41 -10.41
C ALA A 178 -11.18 -16.63 -9.79
N ASP A 179 -9.99 -17.04 -10.25
CA ASP A 179 -9.22 -18.09 -9.59
C ASP A 179 -8.80 -17.64 -8.19
N ARG A 180 -8.81 -18.57 -7.23
CA ARG A 180 -8.28 -18.31 -5.88
C ARG A 180 -6.75 -18.40 -5.92
N VAL A 181 -6.11 -17.41 -5.30
CA VAL A 181 -4.65 -17.29 -5.29
C VAL A 181 -4.20 -16.98 -3.87
N ARG A 182 -3.14 -17.67 -3.46
CA ARG A 182 -2.35 -17.34 -2.27
C ARG A 182 -1.03 -16.76 -2.71
N ALA A 183 -0.51 -15.75 -2.05
CA ALA A 183 0.80 -15.20 -2.38
C ALA A 183 1.46 -14.62 -1.13
N MET A 184 2.78 -14.62 -1.10
CA MET A 184 3.55 -13.95 -0.06
C MET A 184 3.42 -12.44 -0.21
N ILE A 185 3.20 -11.74 0.91
CA ILE A 185 3.28 -10.28 0.96
C ILE A 185 4.76 -9.89 1.04
N MET A 186 5.25 -9.16 0.04
CA MET A 186 6.66 -8.76 -0.04
C MET A 186 6.88 -7.36 0.51
N GLU A 187 6.15 -6.39 -0.05
CA GLU A 187 6.26 -4.99 0.31
C GLU A 187 4.88 -4.32 0.21
N VAL A 188 4.70 -3.22 0.93
CA VAL A 188 3.52 -2.37 0.83
C VAL A 188 3.98 -1.00 0.35
N ASP A 189 3.56 -0.64 -0.85
CA ASP A 189 3.84 0.65 -1.46
C ASP A 189 2.54 1.47 -1.52
N THR A 190 2.40 2.41 -0.60
CA THR A 190 1.24 3.31 -0.49
C THR A 190 1.22 4.39 -1.57
N THR A 191 2.31 4.59 -2.32
CA THR A 191 2.36 5.56 -3.42
C THR A 191 1.64 5.04 -4.67
N LEU A 192 1.52 3.72 -4.81
CA LEU A 192 0.83 3.10 -5.92
C LEU A 192 -0.68 3.33 -5.82
N ARG A 193 -1.20 4.12 -6.75
CA ARG A 193 -2.65 4.23 -6.94
C ARG A 193 -3.21 2.87 -7.35
N GLY A 194 -4.03 2.28 -6.49
CA GLY A 194 -4.71 1.01 -6.74
C GLY A 194 -4.38 -0.04 -5.69
N ALA A 195 -3.57 -1.02 -6.08
CA ALA A 195 -3.16 -2.16 -5.26
C ALA A 195 -1.80 -1.88 -4.59
N PRO A 196 -1.78 -1.48 -3.31
CA PRO A 196 -0.55 -1.08 -2.62
C PRO A 196 0.30 -2.28 -2.18
N ILE A 197 -0.30 -3.48 -2.08
CA ILE A 197 0.41 -4.66 -1.60
C ILE A 197 1.08 -5.36 -2.78
N ILE A 198 2.40 -5.48 -2.75
CA ILE A 198 3.16 -6.26 -3.75
C ILE A 198 3.26 -7.70 -3.28
N LEU A 199 2.86 -8.59 -4.16
CA LEU A 199 2.74 -10.02 -3.90
C LEU A 199 3.79 -10.80 -4.68
N SER A 200 4.23 -11.92 -4.12
CA SER A 200 5.08 -12.90 -4.81
C SER A 200 4.65 -14.33 -4.56
N ARG A 201 4.67 -15.14 -5.61
CA ARG A 201 4.54 -16.60 -5.56
C ARG A 201 5.85 -17.31 -5.88
N SER A 202 6.86 -16.61 -6.37
CA SER A 202 8.20 -17.15 -6.67
C SER A 202 9.17 -17.05 -5.49
N ALA A 203 8.93 -16.14 -4.53
CA ALA A 203 9.78 -15.95 -3.36
C ALA A 203 9.97 -17.23 -2.53
N PRO A 204 11.19 -17.54 -2.02
CA PRO A 204 11.42 -18.66 -1.10
C PRO A 204 10.60 -18.58 0.19
N GLU A 205 10.36 -17.36 0.70
CA GLU A 205 9.57 -17.09 1.90
C GLU A 205 8.14 -17.62 1.77
N PHE A 206 7.58 -17.62 0.55
CA PHE A 206 6.27 -18.19 0.30
C PHE A 206 6.22 -19.68 0.65
N MET A 207 7.23 -20.45 0.26
CA MET A 207 7.32 -21.87 0.58
C MET A 207 7.44 -22.09 2.09
N ILE A 208 8.30 -21.33 2.76
CA ILE A 208 8.51 -21.42 4.20
C ILE A 208 7.19 -21.19 4.95
N GLU A 209 6.43 -20.17 4.55
CA GLU A 209 5.17 -19.83 5.18
C GLU A 209 4.07 -20.86 4.88
N LEU A 210 4.05 -21.44 3.67
CA LEU A 210 3.16 -22.56 3.35
C LEU A 210 3.44 -23.78 4.24
N PHE A 211 4.70 -24.14 4.44
CA PHE A 211 5.08 -25.22 5.36
C PHE A 211 4.73 -24.89 6.81
N ARG A 212 4.90 -23.63 7.25
CA ARG A 212 4.50 -23.19 8.59
C ARG A 212 3.00 -23.39 8.83
N GLN A 213 2.16 -23.15 7.82
CA GLN A 213 0.71 -23.38 7.91
C GLN A 213 0.33 -24.87 7.86
N GLU A 214 1.10 -25.69 7.13
CA GLU A 214 0.80 -27.11 6.95
C GLU A 214 1.38 -28.01 8.05
N VAL A 215 2.45 -27.57 8.72
CA VAL A 215 3.21 -28.32 9.73
C VAL A 215 3.13 -27.59 11.09
N PRO A 216 2.23 -28.01 12.00
CA PRO A 216 2.06 -27.35 13.31
C PRO A 216 3.32 -27.31 14.16
N GLU A 217 4.22 -28.29 14.00
CA GLU A 217 5.50 -28.35 14.73
C GLU A 217 6.44 -27.19 14.37
N ILE A 218 6.31 -26.61 13.17
CA ILE A 218 7.02 -25.40 12.75
C ILE A 218 6.45 -24.16 13.43
N GLU A 219 5.12 -24.08 13.51
CA GLU A 219 4.43 -22.98 14.18
C GLU A 219 4.71 -22.95 15.68
N GLN A 220 4.80 -24.13 16.32
CA GLN A 220 5.13 -24.28 17.75
C GLN A 220 6.62 -24.10 18.05
N GLY A 221 7.48 -23.97 17.04
CA GLY A 221 8.92 -23.81 17.20
C GLY A 221 9.66 -25.09 17.63
N LEU A 222 9.03 -26.27 17.53
CA LEU A 222 9.68 -27.56 17.75
C LEU A 222 10.58 -27.94 16.57
N LEU A 223 10.23 -27.45 15.39
CA LEU A 223 10.93 -27.65 14.13
C LEU A 223 11.17 -26.29 13.48
N GLU A 224 12.31 -26.11 12.83
CA GLU A 224 12.65 -24.87 12.15
C GLU A 224 13.16 -25.15 10.73
N ILE A 225 12.69 -24.36 9.76
CA ILE A 225 13.28 -24.32 8.42
C ILE A 225 14.42 -23.30 8.43
N LYS A 226 15.66 -23.77 8.31
CA LYS A 226 16.88 -22.94 8.36
C LYS A 226 17.21 -22.29 7.03
N SER A 227 16.89 -22.94 5.93
CA SER A 227 17.18 -22.45 4.59
C SER A 227 16.17 -22.98 3.58
N CYS A 228 15.88 -22.18 2.56
CA CYS A 228 15.08 -22.55 1.41
C CYS A 228 15.79 -22.07 0.15
N ALA A 229 16.13 -23.01 -0.74
CA ALA A 229 16.66 -22.72 -2.07
C ALA A 229 15.63 -23.20 -3.09
N ARG A 230 15.24 -22.31 -4.01
CA ARG A 230 14.07 -22.53 -4.85
C ARG A 230 14.30 -22.07 -6.28
N ASP A 231 14.01 -22.98 -7.22
CA ASP A 231 13.79 -22.71 -8.64
C ASP A 231 12.27 -22.79 -8.90
N PRO A 232 11.55 -21.65 -8.86
CA PRO A 232 10.09 -21.62 -8.85
C PRO A 232 9.47 -22.42 -10.00
N GLY A 233 8.51 -23.28 -9.69
CA GLY A 233 7.78 -24.10 -10.67
C GLY A 233 8.57 -25.30 -11.21
N SER A 234 9.75 -25.59 -10.65
CA SER A 234 10.58 -26.72 -11.05
C SER A 234 11.00 -27.57 -9.85
N ARG A 235 11.84 -27.02 -8.98
CA ARG A 235 12.44 -27.71 -7.85
C ARG A 235 12.71 -26.75 -6.70
N ALA A 236 12.61 -27.25 -5.49
CA ALA A 236 13.10 -26.57 -4.32
C ALA A 236 13.69 -27.55 -3.32
N LYS A 237 14.52 -27.00 -2.44
CA LYS A 237 15.13 -27.70 -1.32
C LYS A 237 14.92 -26.88 -0.07
N ILE A 238 14.44 -27.52 0.97
CA ILE A 238 14.36 -26.92 2.32
C ILE A 238 15.24 -27.69 3.28
N ALA A 239 15.99 -26.95 4.09
CA ALA A 239 16.83 -27.48 5.15
C ALA A 239 16.12 -27.32 6.48
N VAL A 240 15.87 -28.43 7.16
CA VAL A 240 15.10 -28.46 8.41
C VAL A 240 15.93 -28.97 9.58
N VAL A 241 15.68 -28.42 10.76
CA VAL A 241 16.25 -28.88 12.03
C VAL A 241 15.14 -29.03 13.06
N SER A 242 15.26 -30.05 13.90
CA SER A 242 14.38 -30.23 15.06
C SER A 242 15.07 -29.76 16.33
N HIS A 243 14.34 -29.04 17.17
CA HIS A 243 14.77 -28.66 18.52
C HIS A 243 14.39 -29.70 19.58
N ASP A 244 13.48 -30.64 19.25
CA ASP A 244 13.13 -31.79 20.09
C ASP A 244 13.66 -33.10 19.46
N LYS A 245 14.45 -33.85 20.22
CA LYS A 245 15.03 -35.13 19.79
C LYS A 245 14.00 -36.22 19.47
N ARG A 246 12.76 -36.07 19.94
CA ARG A 246 11.65 -37.01 19.71
C ARG A 246 10.93 -36.75 18.38
N VAL A 247 11.18 -35.62 17.73
CA VAL A 247 10.54 -35.22 16.48
C VAL A 247 11.53 -35.47 15.34
N ASP A 248 11.11 -36.31 14.39
CA ASP A 248 11.82 -36.48 13.12
C ASP A 248 11.47 -35.31 12.19
N PRO A 249 12.43 -34.43 11.83
CA PRO A 249 12.11 -33.23 11.06
C PRO A 249 11.73 -33.53 9.61
N ILE A 250 12.30 -34.57 8.99
CA ILE A 250 11.93 -34.93 7.60
C ILE A 250 10.53 -35.54 7.60
N GLY A 251 10.31 -36.59 8.40
CA GLY A 251 9.02 -37.29 8.45
C GLY A 251 7.85 -36.37 8.82
N THR A 252 8.08 -35.43 9.74
CA THR A 252 7.08 -34.45 10.18
C THR A 252 6.69 -33.47 9.06
N CYS A 253 7.64 -33.00 8.26
CA CYS A 253 7.36 -32.12 7.13
C CYS A 253 6.75 -32.86 5.93
N VAL A 254 7.12 -34.13 5.70
CA VAL A 254 6.53 -34.97 4.65
C VAL A 254 5.07 -35.33 5.01
N GLY A 255 4.82 -35.71 6.26
CA GLY A 255 3.52 -36.19 6.71
C GLY A 255 3.22 -37.62 6.24
N VAL A 256 2.08 -38.16 6.71
CA VAL A 256 1.68 -39.54 6.39
C VAL A 256 1.51 -39.69 4.88
N ARG A 257 2.33 -40.54 4.25
CA ARG A 257 2.34 -40.74 2.78
C ARG A 257 2.52 -39.43 1.98
N GLY A 258 3.24 -38.46 2.55
CA GLY A 258 3.52 -37.21 1.85
C GLY A 258 2.38 -36.20 1.85
N THR A 259 1.33 -36.37 2.66
CA THR A 259 0.15 -35.50 2.64
C THR A 259 0.49 -34.01 2.77
N ARG A 260 1.39 -33.66 3.69
CA ARG A 260 1.77 -32.27 3.99
C ARG A 260 2.61 -31.67 2.85
N VAL A 261 3.69 -32.35 2.47
CA VAL A 261 4.55 -31.88 1.35
C VAL A 261 3.79 -31.78 0.03
N ASN A 262 2.85 -32.71 -0.22
CA ASN A 262 2.02 -32.67 -1.42
C ASN A 262 1.03 -31.49 -1.40
N ALA A 263 0.49 -31.10 -0.25
CA ALA A 263 -0.36 -29.92 -0.13
C ALA A 263 0.39 -28.64 -0.53
N VAL A 264 1.62 -28.47 -0.04
CA VAL A 264 2.51 -27.36 -0.43
C VAL A 264 2.89 -27.44 -1.91
N THR A 265 3.25 -28.62 -2.40
CA THR A 265 3.62 -28.84 -3.81
C THR A 265 2.48 -28.49 -4.76
N ASN A 266 1.25 -28.85 -4.41
CA ASN A 266 0.06 -28.52 -5.20
C ASN A 266 -0.21 -27.01 -5.24
N GLU A 267 0.00 -26.30 -4.13
CA GLU A 267 -0.10 -24.85 -4.09
C GLU A 267 0.97 -24.18 -4.96
N LEU A 268 2.15 -24.78 -5.10
CA LEU A 268 3.26 -24.29 -5.90
C LEU A 268 3.27 -24.84 -7.34
N ALA A 269 2.09 -25.19 -7.87
CA ALA A 269 1.91 -25.65 -9.25
C ALA A 269 2.73 -26.90 -9.63
N GLY A 270 2.93 -27.83 -8.68
CA GLY A 270 3.63 -29.09 -8.91
C GLY A 270 5.16 -29.02 -8.78
N GLU A 271 5.67 -27.96 -8.14
CA GLU A 271 7.09 -27.82 -7.85
C GLU A 271 7.62 -28.96 -6.96
N ARG A 272 8.70 -29.63 -7.37
CA ARG A 272 9.25 -30.76 -6.61
C ARG A 272 10.05 -30.27 -5.40
N VAL A 273 9.58 -30.59 -4.20
CA VAL A 273 10.24 -30.18 -2.94
C VAL A 273 11.04 -31.33 -2.35
N ASP A 274 12.36 -31.15 -2.24
CA ASP A 274 13.23 -32.04 -1.45
C ASP A 274 13.42 -31.45 -0.04
N ILE A 275 13.37 -32.31 0.97
CA ILE A 275 13.54 -31.92 2.37
C ILE A 275 14.81 -32.57 2.90
N VAL A 276 15.75 -31.76 3.40
CA VAL A 276 17.08 -32.21 3.82
C VAL A 276 17.33 -31.83 5.27
N LEU A 277 18.13 -32.63 5.97
CA LEU A 277 18.57 -32.29 7.32
C LEU A 277 19.57 -31.14 7.26
N TRP A 278 19.30 -30.10 8.05
CA TRP A 278 20.29 -29.06 8.27
C TRP A 278 21.36 -29.53 9.25
N SER A 279 22.61 -29.13 9.01
CA SER A 279 23.74 -29.36 9.92
C SER A 279 24.56 -28.09 10.04
N GLU A 280 25.10 -27.83 11.24
CA GLU A 280 26.08 -26.76 11.47
C GLU A 280 27.41 -27.03 10.79
N ASP A 281 27.76 -28.31 10.59
CA ASP A 281 28.94 -28.71 9.84
C ASP A 281 28.66 -28.57 8.34
N PRO A 282 29.32 -27.64 7.62
CA PRO A 282 29.09 -27.43 6.19
C PRO A 282 29.38 -28.70 5.37
N ALA A 283 30.34 -29.53 5.78
CA ALA A 283 30.66 -30.76 5.06
C ALA A 283 29.50 -31.75 5.11
N GLN A 284 28.86 -31.90 6.28
CA GLN A 284 27.66 -32.73 6.42
C GLN A 284 26.46 -32.13 5.67
N PHE A 285 26.30 -30.82 5.73
CA PHE A 285 25.16 -30.15 5.07
C PHE A 285 25.22 -30.27 3.54
N VAL A 286 26.40 -30.12 2.94
CA VAL A 286 26.60 -30.24 1.48
C VAL A 286 26.30 -31.63 0.94
N ILE A 287 26.50 -32.69 1.72
CA ILE A 287 26.19 -34.07 1.29
C ILE A 287 24.68 -34.27 1.10
N GLY A 288 23.87 -33.61 1.94
CA GLY A 288 22.42 -33.69 1.87
C GLY A 288 21.78 -32.67 0.93
N ALA A 289 22.44 -31.51 0.73
CA ALA A 289 21.96 -30.40 -0.09
C ALA A 289 21.86 -30.76 -1.57
#